data_AF-A0L435-F1
#
_entry.id   AF-A0L435-F1
#
_cell.length_a   1.000
_cell.length_b   1.000
_cell.length_c   1.000
_cell.angle_alpha   90.00
_cell.angle_beta   90.00
_cell.angle_gamma   90.00
#
_symmetry.space_group_name_H-M   'P 1'
#
loop_
_entity.id
_entity.type
_entity.pdbx_description
1 polymer ?
#
loop_
_entity_poly.entity_id
_entity_poly.type
_entity_poly.pdbx_seq_one_letter_code
_entity_poly.pdbx_strand_id
1 'polypeptide(L)'
;MGCLMRWEHQPEKRSLMWRLAISNLRNQMESTLQENESDLMDRLDLNAVYRQLKPAIAREARTQVPDSCPYSVDDLVDPYFWPNE
;
A
#
# COMPACT_ATOMS: atom_id res chain seq x y z
N MET A 1 -2.80 0.88 -0.58
CA MET A 1 -1.93 0.98 0.61
C MET A 1 -2.41 0.17 1.81
N GLY A 2 -3.65 0.32 2.32
CA GLY A 2 -4.10 -0.37 3.54
C GLY A 2 -4.05 -1.91 3.50
N CYS A 3 -4.41 -2.53 2.36
CA CYS A 3 -4.29 -3.99 2.21
C CYS A 3 -2.82 -4.46 2.16
N LEU A 4 -1.93 -3.67 1.57
CA LEU A 4 -0.49 -3.97 1.47
C LEU A 4 0.17 -3.96 2.85
N MET A 5 -0.20 -3.01 3.71
CA MET A 5 0.30 -2.97 5.10
C MET A 5 -0.24 -4.13 5.94
N ARG A 6 -1.50 -4.54 5.72
CA ARG A 6 -2.02 -5.75 6.34
C ARG A 6 -1.30 -7.00 5.83
N TRP A 7 -0.89 -7.04 4.56
CA TRP A 7 -0.06 -8.11 4.00
C TRP A 7 1.31 -8.21 4.69
N GLU A 8 1.95 -7.07 4.95
CA GLU A 8 3.25 -7.00 5.61
C GLU A 8 3.18 -7.44 7.09
N HIS A 9 2.20 -6.91 7.84
CA HIS A 9 2.17 -7.01 9.30
C HIS A 9 1.26 -8.11 9.85
N GLN A 10 0.42 -8.74 9.03
CA GLN A 10 -0.49 -9.82 9.43
C GLN A 10 -0.33 -11.03 8.48
N PRO A 11 0.86 -11.65 8.40
CA PRO A 11 1.13 -12.77 7.49
C PRO A 11 0.15 -13.94 7.69
N GLU A 12 -0.29 -14.17 8.93
CA GLU A 12 -1.25 -15.21 9.29
C GLU A 12 -2.68 -14.96 8.77
N LYS A 13 -2.98 -13.72 8.35
CA LYS A 13 -4.28 -13.33 7.78
C LYS A 13 -4.24 -13.03 6.30
N ARG A 14 -3.10 -13.29 5.64
CA ARG A 14 -2.98 -13.17 4.18
C ARG A 14 -4.06 -14.03 3.53
N SER A 15 -4.91 -13.37 2.74
CA SER A 15 -6.04 -14.01 2.08
C SER A 15 -6.00 -13.69 0.59
N LEU A 16 -6.63 -14.56 -0.21
CA LEU A 16 -6.81 -14.33 -1.64
C LEU A 16 -7.52 -12.99 -1.91
N MET A 17 -8.47 -12.60 -1.06
CA MET A 17 -9.16 -11.31 -1.17
C MET A 17 -8.21 -10.12 -1.03
N TRP A 18 -7.24 -10.18 -0.11
CA TRP A 18 -6.26 -9.10 0.03
C TRP A 18 -5.32 -9.04 -1.16
N ARG A 19 -4.88 -10.20 -1.67
CA ARG A 19 -4.06 -10.27 -2.88
C ARG A 19 -4.77 -9.65 -4.08
N LEU A 20 -6.04 -10.02 -4.30
CA LEU A 20 -6.88 -9.46 -5.35
C LEU A 20 -7.11 -7.96 -5.17
N ALA A 21 -7.35 -7.50 -3.94
CA ALA A 21 -7.52 -6.07 -3.66
C ALA A 21 -6.24 -5.26 -3.96
N ILE A 22 -5.06 -5.79 -3.59
CA ILE A 22 -3.76 -5.16 -3.89
C ILE A 22 -3.54 -5.10 -5.41
N SER A 23 -3.73 -6.22 -6.11
CA SER A 23 -3.58 -6.26 -7.58
C SER A 23 -4.56 -5.34 -8.30
N ASN A 24 -5.82 -5.26 -7.85
CA ASN A 24 -6.81 -4.37 -8.46
C ASN A 24 -6.47 -2.89 -8.23
N LEU A 25 -6.00 -2.54 -7.03
CA LEU A 25 -5.55 -1.17 -6.74
C LEU A 25 -4.33 -0.79 -7.59
N ARG A 26 -3.40 -1.74 -7.82
CA ARG A 26 -2.25 -1.55 -8.72
C ARG A 26 -2.70 -1.26 -10.14
N ASN A 27 -3.57 -2.08 -10.70
CA ASN A 27 -4.07 -1.88 -12.06
C ASN A 27 -4.81 -0.54 -12.21
N GLN A 28 -5.58 -0.12 -11.20
CA GLN A 28 -6.23 1.19 -11.20
C GLN A 28 -5.23 2.34 -11.16
N MET A 29 -4.17 2.22 -10.35
CA MET A 29 -3.10 3.21 -10.28
C MET A 29 -2.33 3.29 -11.60
N GLU A 30 -1.98 2.14 -12.20
CA GLU A 30 -1.32 2.06 -13.50
C GLU A 30 -2.19 2.68 -14.62
N SER A 31 -3.49 2.39 -14.63
CA SER A 31 -4.41 2.99 -15.61
C SER A 31 -4.52 4.50 -15.41
N THR A 32 -4.61 4.97 -14.16
CA THR A 32 -4.65 6.40 -13.83
C THR A 32 -3.37 7.12 -14.28
N LEU A 33 -2.22 6.47 -14.09
CA LEU A 33 -0.89 6.93 -14.52
C LEU A 33 -0.73 6.97 -16.05
N GLN A 34 -1.32 6.03 -16.77
CA GLN A 34 -1.30 6.03 -18.23
C GLN A 34 -2.19 7.14 -18.81
N GLU A 35 -3.31 7.43 -18.15
CA GLU A 35 -4.29 8.44 -18.59
C GLU A 35 -3.91 9.87 -18.22
N ASN A 36 -3.17 10.07 -17.12
CA ASN A 36 -2.79 11.37 -16.61
C ASN A 36 -1.28 11.42 -16.39
N GLU A 37 -0.63 12.48 -16.87
CA GLU A 37 0.82 12.69 -16.72
C GLU A 37 1.29 12.41 -15.27
N SER A 38 2.49 11.82 -15.13
CA SER A 38 3.11 11.35 -13.88
C SER A 38 3.09 12.35 -12.70
N ASP A 39 2.81 13.62 -12.97
CA ASP A 39 2.62 14.71 -12.00
C ASP A 39 1.56 14.41 -10.92
N LEU A 40 0.54 13.61 -11.22
CA LEU A 40 -0.45 13.20 -10.20
C LEU A 40 0.18 12.39 -9.06
N MET A 41 1.23 11.61 -9.34
CA MET A 41 1.90 10.84 -8.31
C MET A 41 2.94 11.65 -7.54
N ASP A 42 3.58 12.63 -8.19
CA ASP A 42 4.44 13.60 -7.51
C ASP A 42 3.65 14.47 -6.51
N ARG A 43 2.36 14.69 -6.78
CA ARG A 43 1.45 15.42 -5.90
C ARG A 43 0.85 14.56 -4.78
N LEU A 44 1.06 13.24 -4.80
CA LEU A 44 0.49 12.33 -3.82
C LEU A 44 1.37 12.26 -2.56
N ASP A 45 0.92 12.90 -1.47
CA ASP A 45 1.60 12.78 -0.18
C ASP A 45 1.32 11.41 0.47
N LEU A 46 2.17 10.43 0.14
CA LEU A 46 2.12 9.08 0.71
C LEU A 46 2.26 9.07 2.24
N ASN A 47 2.98 10.04 2.82
CA ASN A 47 3.11 10.14 4.27
C ASN A 47 1.80 10.59 4.91
N ALA A 48 1.06 11.49 4.27
CA ALA A 48 -0.27 11.89 4.73
C ALA A 48 -1.25 10.71 4.68
N VAL A 49 -1.28 9.95 3.57
CA VAL A 49 -2.12 8.75 3.43
C VAL A 49 -1.75 7.70 4.47
N TYR A 50 -0.45 7.45 4.66
CA TYR A 50 0.03 6.52 5.67
C TYR A 50 -0.40 6.90 7.07
N ARG A 51 -0.26 8.17 7.45
CA ARG A 51 -0.62 8.67 8.78
C ARG A 51 -2.09 8.43 9.10
N GLN A 52 -2.97 8.47 8.09
CA GLN A 52 -4.40 8.17 8.26
C GLN A 52 -4.67 6.67 8.47
N LEU A 53 -3.93 5.80 7.79
CA LEU A 53 -4.11 4.35 7.85
C LEU A 53 -3.41 3.70 9.05
N LYS A 54 -2.28 4.26 9.49
CA LYS A 54 -1.43 3.73 10.56
C LYS A 54 -2.19 3.39 11.83
N PRO A 55 -3.09 4.23 12.41
CA PRO A 55 -3.76 3.91 13.66
C PRO A 55 -4.64 2.66 13.58
N ALA A 56 -5.34 2.47 12.45
CA ALA A 56 -6.18 1.31 12.23
C ALA A 56 -5.33 0.03 12.14
N ILE A 57 -4.21 0.09 11.44
CA ILE A 57 -3.31 -1.05 11.25
C ILE A 57 -2.53 -1.36 12.52
N ALA A 58 -1.96 -0.35 13.20
CA ALA A 58 -1.25 -0.54 14.45
C ALA A 58 -2.15 -1.17 15.54
N ARG A 59 -3.43 -0.78 15.59
CA ARG A 59 -4.42 -1.40 16.49
C ARG A 59 -4.64 -2.88 16.18
N GLU A 60 -4.62 -3.27 14.91
CA GLU A 60 -4.86 -4.66 14.47
C GLU A 60 -3.60 -5.53 14.51
N ALA A 61 -2.44 -4.97 14.16
CA ALA A 61 -1.19 -5.69 13.90
C ALA A 61 -0.48 -6.15 15.19
N ARG A 62 -0.81 -5.58 16.36
CA ARG A 62 -0.16 -5.87 17.66
C ARG A 62 1.38 -5.81 17.63
N THR A 63 1.95 -5.18 16.62
CA THR A 63 3.39 -5.03 16.36
C THR A 63 3.69 -3.56 16.09
N GLN A 64 4.96 -3.18 16.21
CA GLN A 64 5.36 -1.80 15.92
C GLN A 64 5.26 -1.53 14.41
N VAL A 65 4.50 -0.51 14.07
CA VAL A 65 4.34 -0.01 12.71
C VAL A 65 5.17 1.28 12.60
N PRO A 66 5.98 1.46 11.54
CA PRO A 66 6.86 2.62 11.38
C PRO A 66 6.18 3.99 11.55
N ASP A 67 6.97 5.02 11.87
CA ASP A 67 6.45 6.39 12.01
C ASP A 67 6.25 7.13 10.69
N SER A 68 7.06 6.80 9.68
CA SER A 68 6.97 7.29 8.31
C SER A 68 6.55 6.19 7.35
N CYS A 69 5.97 6.56 6.22
CA CYS A 69 5.63 5.60 5.18
C CYS A 69 6.88 4.85 4.71
N PRO A 70 6.91 3.50 4.77
CA PRO A 70 8.06 2.73 4.29
C PRO A 70 8.05 2.50 2.77
N TYR A 71 6.95 2.81 2.09
CA TYR A 71 6.78 2.55 0.67
C TYR A 71 6.94 3.81 -0.17
N SER A 72 7.53 3.64 -1.34
CA SER A 72 7.51 4.60 -2.43
C SER A 72 6.26 4.44 -3.31
N VAL A 73 6.06 5.38 -4.23
CA VAL A 73 5.05 5.26 -5.28
C VAL A 73 5.32 4.01 -6.14
N ASP A 74 6.57 3.80 -6.53
CA ASP A 74 6.99 2.68 -7.37
C ASP A 74 6.65 1.33 -6.72
N ASP A 75 6.87 1.18 -5.41
CA ASP A 75 6.50 -0.03 -4.66
C ASP A 75 4.99 -0.32 -4.67
N LEU A 76 4.18 0.76 -4.69
CA LEU A 76 2.72 0.64 -4.69
C LEU A 76 2.19 0.17 -6.04
N VAL A 77 2.85 0.54 -7.14
CA VAL A 77 2.44 0.18 -8.50
C VAL A 77 3.15 -1.06 -9.04
N ASP A 78 4.31 -1.44 -8.49
CA ASP A 78 5.07 -2.62 -8.93
C ASP A 78 4.27 -3.91 -8.67
N PRO A 79 3.90 -4.68 -9.72
CA PRO A 79 3.17 -5.93 -9.57
C PRO A 79 3.97 -7.02 -8.83
N TYR A 80 5.29 -6.91 -8.81
CA TYR A 80 6.21 -7.87 -8.18
C TYR A 80 6.60 -7.50 -6.75
N PHE A 81 6.31 -6.27 -6.31
CA PHE A 81 6.59 -5.86 -4.94
C PHE A 81 5.59 -6.51 -3.96
N TRP A 82 6.10 -7.35 -3.06
CA TRP A 82 5.32 -7.91 -1.96
C TRP A 82 6.15 -7.85 -0.68
N PRO A 83 5.78 -7.01 0.30
CA PRO A 83 6.60 -6.84 1.49
C PRO A 83 6.58 -8.12 2.36
N ASN A 84 7.76 -8.51 2.85
CA ASN A 84 7.99 -9.74 3.62
C ASN A 84 7.58 -11.02 2.86
N GLU A 85 7.86 -11.11 1.57
CA GLU A 85 7.68 -12.30 0.72
C GLU A 85 8.93 -12.59 -0.10
#